data_AF-A0A090WH02-F1
#
_entry.id   AF-A0A090WH02-F1
#
_cell.length_a   1.000
_cell.length_b   1.000
_cell.length_c   1.000
_cell.angle_alpha   90.00
_cell.angle_beta   90.00
_cell.angle_gamma   90.00
#
_symmetry.space_group_name_H-M   'P 1'
#
loop_
_entity.id
_entity.type
_entity.pdbx_description
1 polymer ?
#
loop_
_entity_poly.entity_id
_entity_poly.type
_entity_poly.pdbx_seq_one_letter_code
_entity_poly.pdbx_strand_id
1 'polypeptide(L)' 'MYNTNPKLQSRFILPAPFSKFYLEVDQNTPGGVGQYIGYRIVKSYMENNDTPLDAMLTLPADVIFNKSGYKPKQ' A
#
# COMPACT_ATOMS: atom_id res chain seq x y z
N MET A 1 -15.30 0.43 -6.40
CA MET A 1 -14.99 1.88 -6.33
C MET A 1 -13.91 2.09 -5.30
N TYR A 2 -12.82 2.77 -5.64
CA TYR A 2 -11.74 3.14 -4.70
C TYR A 2 -12.02 4.53 -4.10
N ASN A 3 -11.59 4.76 -2.86
CA ASN A 3 -11.75 6.05 -2.18
C ASN A 3 -10.47 6.88 -2.32
N THR A 4 -10.57 8.05 -2.96
CA THR A 4 -9.43 8.96 -3.20
C THR A 4 -9.42 10.17 -2.27
N ASN A 5 -10.14 10.11 -1.14
CA ASN A 5 -10.20 11.22 -0.18
C ASN A 5 -8.79 11.64 0.25
N PRO A 6 -8.39 12.92 0.06
CA PRO A 6 -7.07 13.41 0.42
C PRO A 6 -6.68 13.17 1.88
N LYS A 7 -7.67 13.10 2.79
CA LYS A 7 -7.44 12.78 4.21
C LYS A 7 -6.81 11.39 4.40
N LEU A 8 -6.98 10.46 3.47
CA LEU A 8 -6.37 9.13 3.58
C LEU A 8 -4.83 9.20 3.46
N GLN A 9 -4.31 10.18 2.73
CA GLN A 9 -2.87 10.35 2.59
C GLN A 9 -2.22 10.73 3.93
N SER A 10 -2.77 11.71 4.65
CA SER A 10 -2.23 12.11 5.96
C SER A 10 -2.45 11.06 7.04
N ARG A 11 -3.43 10.16 6.87
CA ARG A 11 -3.71 9.08 7.83
C ARG A 11 -2.81 7.86 7.66
N PHE A 12 -2.44 7.52 6.43
CA PHE A 12 -1.82 6.22 6.13
C PHE A 12 -0.56 6.29 5.26
N ILE A 13 -0.25 7.44 4.63
CA ILE A 13 0.84 7.54 3.64
C ILE A 13 1.91 8.53 4.08
N LEU A 14 1.55 9.76 4.46
CA LEU A 14 2.53 10.78 4.81
C LEU A 14 3.24 10.46 6.14
N PRO A 15 4.48 10.92 6.35
CA PRO A 15 5.19 10.75 7.62
C PRO A 15 4.38 11.27 8.81
N ALA A 16 4.23 10.43 9.82
CA ALA A 16 3.55 10.71 11.07
C ALA A 16 4.09 9.75 12.15
N PRO A 17 3.95 10.06 13.45
CA PRO A 17 4.32 9.11 14.49
C PRO A 17 3.47 7.84 14.44
N PHE A 18 2.20 7.96 14.04
CA PHE A 18 1.24 6.87 13.99
C PHE A 18 0.32 6.95 12.78
N SER A 19 -0.19 5.80 12.34
CA SER A 19 -1.29 5.75 11.37
C SER A 19 -2.63 5.98 12.08
N LYS A 20 -3.57 6.66 11.42
CA LYS A 20 -4.83 7.08 12.06
C LYS A 20 -6.01 6.22 11.61
N PHE A 21 -6.44 5.28 12.44
CA PHE A 21 -7.68 4.52 12.26
C PHE A 21 -8.86 5.18 12.99
N TYR A 22 -8.58 6.17 13.85
CA TYR A 22 -9.54 6.77 14.78
C TYR A 22 -10.00 5.77 15.85
N LEU A 23 -9.06 4.94 16.31
CA LEU A 23 -9.24 3.92 17.33
C LEU A 23 -8.13 4.03 18.37
N GLU A 24 -8.29 3.40 19.53
CA GLU A 24 -7.28 3.39 20.60
C GLU A 24 -5.94 2.78 20.15
N VAL A 25 -6.00 1.83 19.22
CA VAL A 25 -4.81 1.15 18.68
C VAL A 25 -3.89 2.07 17.88
N ASP A 26 -4.33 3.27 17.47
CA ASP A 26 -3.54 4.21 16.66
C ASP A 26 -2.13 4.40 17.26
N GLN A 27 -2.02 4.57 18.58
CA GLN A 27 -0.74 4.77 19.29
C GLN A 27 0.24 3.59 19.19
N ASN A 28 -0.24 2.41 18.79
CA ASN A 28 0.56 1.20 18.61
C ASN A 28 0.85 0.92 17.12
N THR A 29 0.42 1.78 16.21
CA THR A 29 0.64 1.60 14.77
C THR A 29 1.75 2.50 14.27
N PRO A 30 2.75 1.99 13.55
CA PRO A 30 3.71 2.84 12.87
C PRO A 30 3.00 3.81 11.91
N GLY A 31 3.53 5.03 11.76
CA GLY A 31 3.13 5.91 10.69
C GLY A 31 3.41 5.31 9.31
N GLY A 32 2.59 5.68 8.32
CA GLY A 32 2.83 5.27 6.93
C GLY A 32 2.46 3.81 6.61
N VAL A 33 1.55 3.19 7.36
CA VAL A 33 1.15 1.78 7.14
C VAL A 33 0.68 1.51 5.69
N GLY A 34 0.06 2.50 5.04
CA GLY A 34 -0.34 2.44 3.64
C GLY A 34 0.84 2.34 2.68
N GLN A 35 1.96 3.03 2.96
CA GLN A 35 3.20 2.87 2.19
C GLN A 35 3.76 1.46 2.34
N TYR A 36 3.79 0.94 3.58
CA TYR A 36 4.27 -0.40 3.84
C TYR A 36 3.44 -1.46 3.11
N ILE A 37 2.11 -1.37 3.19
CA ILE A 37 1.20 -2.28 2.47
C ILE A 37 1.39 -2.14 0.96
N GLY A 38 1.48 -0.92 0.43
CA GLY A 38 1.76 -0.65 -0.98
C GLY A 38 3.05 -1.31 -1.47
N TYR A 39 4.14 -1.18 -0.70
CA TYR A 39 5.40 -1.86 -0.98
C TYR A 39 5.24 -3.38 -1.01
N ARG A 40 4.49 -3.97 -0.06
CA ARG A 40 4.26 -5.42 -0.02
C ARG A 40 3.47 -5.91 -1.24
N ILE A 41 2.53 -5.11 -1.75
CA ILE A 41 1.80 -5.39 -3.00
C ILE A 41 2.75 -5.36 -4.20
N VAL A 42 3.54 -4.30 -4.35
CA VAL A 42 4.51 -4.17 -5.45
C VAL A 42 5.53 -5.31 -5.42
N LYS A 43 6.04 -5.65 -4.23
CA LYS A 43 6.95 -6.78 -4.06
C LYS A 43 6.31 -8.09 -4.51
N SER A 44 5.08 -8.36 -4.06
CA SER A 44 4.32 -9.54 -4.46
C SER A 44 4.06 -9.58 -5.98
N TYR A 45 3.79 -8.43 -6.61
CA TYR A 45 3.67 -8.35 -8.06
C TYR A 45 4.96 -8.77 -8.76
N MET A 46 6.10 -8.23 -8.35
CA MET A 46 7.39 -8.54 -8.97
C MET A 46 7.82 -10.00 -8.75
N GLU A 47 7.40 -10.63 -7.66
CA GLU A 47 7.66 -12.06 -7.39
C GLU A 47 6.78 -12.99 -8.25
N ASN A 48 5.58 -12.55 -8.63
CA ASN A 48 4.58 -13.38 -9.32
C ASN A 48 4.47 -13.11 -10.83
N ASN A 49 5.16 -12.10 -11.35
CA ASN A 49 5.06 -11.69 -12.75
C ASN A 49 6.46 -11.44 -13.32
N ASP A 50 6.72 -11.95 -14.52
CA ASP A 50 7.95 -11.66 -15.25
C ASP A 50 7.80 -10.34 -16.03
N THR A 51 7.93 -9.22 -15.30
CA THR A 51 7.83 -7.86 -15.84
C THR A 51 9.05 -7.06 -15.41
N PRO A 52 9.80 -6.43 -16.33
CA PRO A 52 10.86 -5.50 -15.97
C PRO A 52 10.37 -4.36 -15.06
N LEU A 53 11.22 -3.88 -14.15
CA LEU A 53 10.86 -2.87 -13.15
C LEU A 53 10.35 -1.57 -13.81
N ASP A 54 11.04 -1.09 -14.82
CA ASP A 54 10.68 0.09 -15.60
C ASP A 54 9.31 -0.05 -16.27
N ALA A 55 9.03 -1.20 -16.88
CA ALA A 55 7.72 -1.50 -17.44
C ALA A 55 6.63 -1.50 -16.35
N MET A 56 6.90 -2.12 -15.20
CA MET A 56 5.95 -2.18 -14.08
C MET A 56 5.60 -0.79 -13.53
N LEU A 57 6.56 0.13 -13.45
CA LEU A 57 6.33 1.50 -12.97
C LEU A 57 5.38 2.32 -13.86
N THR A 58 5.21 1.92 -15.13
CA THR A 58 4.24 2.56 -16.04
C THR A 58 2.83 1.98 -15.94
N LEU A 59 2.65 0.87 -15.21
CA LEU A 59 1.36 0.22 -15.08
C LEU A 59 0.43 1.00 -14.14
N PRO A 60 -0.88 1.04 -14.45
CA PRO A 60 -1.88 1.51 -13.49
C PRO A 60 -1.84 0.71 -12.18
N ALA A 61 -2.07 1.40 -11.06
CA ALA A 61 -1.98 0.80 -9.73
C ALA A 61 -2.97 -0.35 -9.50
N ASP A 62 -4.14 -0.30 -10.13
CA ASP A 62 -5.16 -1.36 -10.09
C ASP A 62 -4.69 -2.62 -10.82
N VAL A 63 -3.98 -2.48 -11.95
CA VAL A 63 -3.37 -3.61 -12.66
C VAL A 63 -2.32 -4.28 -11.78
N ILE A 64 -1.44 -3.50 -11.15
CA ILE A 64 -0.42 -4.00 -10.23
C ILE A 64 -1.10 -4.74 -9.06
N PHE A 65 -2.11 -4.13 -8.45
CA PHE A 65 -2.83 -4.73 -7.32
C PHE A 65 -3.49 -6.06 -7.71
N ASN A 66 -4.26 -6.08 -8.80
CA ASN A 66 -5.02 -7.27 -9.23
C ASN A 66 -4.10 -8.44 -9.62
N LYS A 67 -2.96 -8.15 -10.25
CA LYS A 67 -1.97 -9.17 -10.66
C LYS A 67 -0.92 -9.47 -9.58
N SER A 68 -0.95 -8.77 -8.45
CA SER A 68 0.07 -8.94 -7.42
C SER A 68 0.04 -10.31 -6.74
N GLY A 69 -1.14 -10.96 -6.70
CA GLY A 69 -1.36 -12.15 -5.86
C GLY A 69 -1.18 -11.89 -4.36
N TYR A 70 -1.16 -10.62 -3.94
CA TYR A 70 -0.84 -10.24 -2.57
C TYR A 70 -1.87 -10.80 -1.58
N LYS A 71 -1.39 -11.62 -0.65
CA LYS A 71 -2.15 -12.14 0.49
C LYS A 71 -1.53 -11.60 1.78
N PRO A 72 -2.25 -10.80 2.58
CA PRO A 72 -1.78 -10.40 3.90
C PRO A 72 -1.50 -11.66 4.73
N LYS A 73 -0.29 -11.75 5.30
CA LYS A 73 0.01 -12.81 6.27
C LYS A 73 -0.69 -12.46 7.58
N GLN A 74 -1.39 -13.42 8.17
CA GLN A 74 -1.94 -13.32 9.52
C GLN A 74 -0.82 -13.40 10.55
#